data_AF-A0A2W6MXP2-F1
#
_entry.id   AF-A0A2W6MXP2-F1
#
_cell.length_a   1.000
_cell.length_b   1.000
_cell.length_c   1.000
_cell.angle_alpha   90.00
_cell.angle_beta   90.00
_cell.angle_gamma   90.00
#
_symmetry.space_group_name_H-M   'P 1'
#
loop_
_entity.id
_entity.type
_entity.pdbx_description
1 polymer ?
#
loop_
_entity_poly.entity_id
_entity_poly.type
_entity_poly.pdbx_seq_one_letter_code
_entity_poly.pdbx_strand_id
1 'polypeptide(L)'
;MEIGNLKLSALGLNTIENINNKVSNISSLSIPEDLNEFSHKAKLYQKVQGILSNGYLDNEKRNYFSRYNNTPKEGIVSVDNPLGGYLSQKGKDKYLETSIGKVEVFLDLEDDNDKYGVGGVSYMGELINLDINQDGFLDSSDKYFDKLKIKGVNKDGEEFIYKLSDVYSSLDLSEFVITQKDINKEDKWKIQSGTSLFRAEESYQKVKEEDIKKLFKTYGDEKGYIDLTKTYKDKYGNEQYVNAELMNNFNFAFMDKALSGVERLERFSMVGTTNKEAKESLLGKHPAYATAGNIQNRFNLMYEEYYSNKGKLAIEREFQVISGMAFSENKFKEIYEGINNPQTMQKYIEALDGGLDSVNGLQLNKDGSITLHFISGKTQHISELYSSNGEFNLTNKNQRASMMSEAVSMEEEDLNKLDFKEIGIEQNGSIISLADLGVKFIQKEIFSNGKSAFILNKYDGSTITVNNLYKIRNLDNLEKLHFKEEDKLRPKYEWEF
;
A
#
# COMPACT_ATOMS: atom_id res chain seq x y z
N MET A 1 -33.08 63.42 31.09
CA MET A 1 -32.10 63.55 32.19
C MET A 1 -32.95 63.67 33.44
N GLU A 2 -33.10 62.71 34.35
CA GLU A 2 -32.43 61.44 34.66
C GLU A 2 -33.48 60.33 34.88
N ILE A 3 -33.06 59.08 34.71
CA ILE A 3 -33.78 57.86 35.07
C ILE A 3 -33.46 57.57 36.54
N GLY A 4 -34.47 57.62 37.41
CA GLY A 4 -34.36 57.32 38.83
C GLY A 4 -35.08 56.04 39.23
N ASN A 5 -34.28 55.03 39.61
CA ASN A 5 -34.52 54.02 40.65
C ASN A 5 -35.89 53.31 40.73
N LEU A 6 -35.94 52.06 40.24
CA LEU A 6 -36.84 51.03 40.76
C LEU A 6 -36.06 50.04 41.62
N LYS A 7 -36.51 49.95 42.88
CA LYS A 7 -36.01 49.09 43.96
C LYS A 7 -36.09 47.60 43.57
N LEU A 8 -34.99 46.87 43.76
CA LEU A 8 -35.02 45.42 43.96
C LEU A 8 -35.70 45.14 45.31
N SER A 9 -36.93 44.62 45.28
CA SER A 9 -37.53 44.01 46.46
C SER A 9 -38.20 42.69 46.10
N ALA A 10 -37.70 41.62 46.72
CA ALA A 10 -38.42 40.40 47.04
C ALA A 10 -38.85 39.47 45.88
N LEU A 11 -37.97 39.18 44.92
CA LEU A 11 -37.99 37.86 44.28
C LEU A 11 -37.34 36.88 45.26
N GLY A 12 -38.20 36.24 46.06
CA GLY A 12 -37.85 35.55 47.30
C GLY A 12 -36.84 34.41 47.14
N LEU A 13 -36.10 34.17 48.22
CA LEU A 13 -35.21 33.03 48.46
C LEU A 13 -35.83 31.68 48.04
N ASN A 14 -37.16 31.53 48.12
CA ASN A 14 -37.91 30.36 47.64
C ASN A 14 -37.75 30.08 46.13
N THR A 15 -37.46 31.09 45.31
CA THR A 15 -37.24 30.91 43.86
C THR A 15 -35.83 30.41 43.58
N ILE A 16 -34.82 30.89 44.33
CA ILE A 16 -33.42 30.48 44.19
C ILE A 16 -33.23 29.07 44.75
N GLU A 17 -33.86 28.73 45.88
CA GLU A 17 -33.81 27.39 46.46
C GLU A 17 -34.52 26.35 45.57
N ASN A 18 -35.64 26.72 44.94
CA ASN A 18 -36.30 25.87 43.93
C ASN A 18 -35.48 25.69 42.64
N ILE A 19 -34.71 26.70 42.23
CA ILE A 19 -33.80 26.59 41.08
C ILE A 19 -32.62 25.68 41.44
N ASN A 20 -32.00 25.85 42.61
CA ASN A 20 -30.90 24.98 43.05
C ASN A 20 -31.35 23.53 43.27
N ASN A 21 -32.56 23.29 43.78
CA ASN A 21 -33.15 21.95 43.89
C ASN A 21 -33.53 21.36 42.52
N LYS A 22 -33.89 22.17 41.52
CA LYS A 22 -34.10 21.70 40.14
C LYS A 22 -32.78 21.43 39.40
N VAL A 23 -31.77 22.27 39.59
CA VAL A 23 -30.44 22.12 38.96
C VAL A 23 -29.69 20.92 39.57
N SER A 24 -29.76 20.72 40.88
CA SER A 24 -29.20 19.51 41.52
C SER A 24 -29.87 18.22 41.03
N ASN A 25 -31.20 18.24 40.81
CA ASN A 25 -31.93 17.12 40.20
C ASN A 25 -31.63 16.90 38.70
N ILE A 26 -31.17 17.94 37.98
CA ILE A 26 -30.70 17.80 36.59
C ILE A 26 -29.27 17.25 36.54
N SER A 27 -28.40 17.61 37.49
CA SER A 27 -27.07 16.99 37.61
C SER A 27 -27.10 15.54 38.13
N SER A 28 -28.23 15.08 38.68
CA SER A 28 -28.45 13.68 39.09
C SER A 28 -29.32 12.88 38.12
N LEU A 29 -29.73 13.45 36.99
CA LEU A 29 -30.38 12.70 35.92
C LEU A 29 -29.31 11.84 35.25
N SER A 30 -29.28 10.56 35.61
CA SER A 30 -28.53 9.54 34.89
C SER A 30 -28.87 9.66 33.41
N ILE A 31 -27.86 9.87 32.57
CA ILE A 31 -28.02 9.71 31.12
C ILE A 31 -28.61 8.30 30.93
N PRO A 32 -29.78 8.16 30.28
CA PRO A 32 -30.36 6.84 30.03
C PRO A 32 -29.29 5.93 29.42
N GLU A 33 -29.16 4.71 29.94
CA GLU A 33 -28.16 3.73 29.53
C GLU A 33 -28.12 3.57 27.99
N ASP A 34 -29.28 3.66 27.35
CA ASP A 34 -29.50 3.66 25.89
C ASP A 34 -28.79 4.79 25.12
N LEU A 35 -28.68 6.00 25.70
CA LEU A 35 -28.02 7.15 25.05
C LEU A 35 -26.49 7.02 25.09
N ASN A 36 -25.96 6.46 26.18
CA ASN A 36 -24.54 6.14 26.27
C ASN A 36 -24.18 5.01 25.31
N GLU A 37 -25.01 3.97 25.23
CA GLU A 37 -24.80 2.86 24.31
C GLU A 37 -24.88 3.29 22.84
N PHE A 38 -25.84 4.15 22.49
CA PHE A 38 -25.93 4.74 21.15
C PHE A 38 -24.71 5.61 20.81
N SER A 39 -24.28 6.47 21.74
CA SER A 39 -23.09 7.32 21.55
C SER A 39 -21.83 6.47 21.36
N HIS A 40 -21.70 5.40 22.13
CA HIS A 40 -20.59 4.46 22.04
C HIS A 40 -20.60 3.73 20.69
N LYS A 41 -21.74 3.15 20.30
CA LYS A 41 -21.94 2.53 18.99
C LYS A 41 -21.59 3.47 17.84
N ALA A 42 -22.02 4.73 17.89
CA ALA A 42 -21.73 5.71 16.85
C ALA A 42 -20.22 6.03 16.75
N LYS A 43 -19.52 6.15 17.88
CA LYS A 43 -18.06 6.35 17.92
C LYS A 43 -17.33 5.12 17.40
N LEU A 44 -17.75 3.93 17.79
CA LEU A 44 -17.15 2.67 17.34
C LEU A 44 -17.35 2.48 15.83
N TYR A 45 -18.56 2.74 15.33
CA TYR A 45 -18.85 2.74 13.90
C TYR A 45 -17.94 3.69 13.13
N GLN A 46 -17.78 4.94 13.59
CA GLN A 46 -16.86 5.89 12.94
C GLN A 46 -15.40 5.40 12.93
N LYS A 47 -14.94 4.75 14.01
CA LYS A 47 -13.59 4.17 14.07
C LYS A 47 -13.43 3.02 13.09
N VAL A 48 -14.36 2.06 13.09
CA VAL A 48 -14.33 0.90 12.17
C VAL A 48 -14.37 1.37 10.74
N GLN A 49 -15.30 2.26 10.39
CA GLN A 49 -15.38 2.82 9.05
C GLN A 49 -14.09 3.57 8.69
N GLY A 50 -13.48 4.34 9.60
CA GLY A 50 -12.19 4.98 9.35
C GLY A 50 -11.01 4.03 9.15
N ILE A 51 -11.13 2.76 9.57
CA ILE A 51 -10.13 1.70 9.39
C ILE A 51 -10.40 0.91 8.10
N LEU A 52 -11.65 0.52 7.85
CA LEU A 52 -12.05 -0.32 6.71
C LEU A 52 -12.23 0.49 5.42
N SER A 53 -12.72 1.73 5.50
CA SER A 53 -12.66 2.66 4.38
C SER A 53 -11.23 3.15 4.23
N ASN A 54 -10.77 3.37 3.01
CA ASN A 54 -9.49 4.05 2.81
C ASN A 54 -9.55 5.36 3.58
N GLY A 55 -8.66 5.49 4.58
CA GLY A 55 -8.62 6.65 5.45
C GLY A 55 -8.81 7.91 4.61
N TYR A 56 -9.93 8.60 4.81
CA TYR A 56 -10.24 9.83 4.10
C TYR A 56 -9.11 10.83 4.32
N LEU A 57 -8.14 10.86 3.40
CA LEU A 57 -7.54 12.11 2.98
C LEU A 57 -8.69 12.83 2.25
N ASP A 58 -9.08 13.99 2.77
CA ASP A 58 -10.19 14.80 2.27
C ASP A 58 -10.16 14.89 0.73
N ASN A 59 -11.30 14.89 0.04
CA ASN A 59 -11.34 14.77 -1.42
C ASN A 59 -10.59 15.93 -2.13
N GLU A 60 -10.54 17.11 -1.51
CA GLU A 60 -9.72 18.26 -1.95
C GLU A 60 -8.21 18.03 -1.76
N LYS A 61 -7.82 17.22 -0.77
CA LYS A 61 -6.43 16.88 -0.44
C LYS A 61 -5.95 15.57 -1.07
N ARG A 62 -6.85 14.61 -1.33
CA ARG A 62 -6.67 13.50 -2.29
C ARG A 62 -6.31 14.05 -3.66
N ASN A 63 -6.93 15.16 -4.10
CA ASN A 63 -6.49 15.88 -5.30
C ASN A 63 -5.07 16.45 -5.15
N TYR A 64 -4.63 16.85 -3.95
CA TYR A 64 -3.26 17.31 -3.68
C TYR A 64 -2.22 16.17 -3.71
N PHE A 65 -2.61 14.92 -3.42
CA PHE A 65 -1.73 13.76 -3.51
C PHE A 65 -1.83 13.00 -4.85
N SER A 66 -3.00 13.04 -5.50
CA SER A 66 -3.30 12.35 -6.76
C SER A 66 -3.09 13.21 -8.02
N ARG A 67 -3.17 14.56 -7.96
CA ARG A 67 -2.90 15.41 -9.15
C ARG A 67 -1.42 15.57 -9.47
N TYR A 68 -0.54 15.25 -8.51
CA TYR A 68 0.89 15.56 -8.61
C TYR A 68 1.78 14.32 -8.70
N ASN A 69 1.25 13.12 -8.42
CA ASN A 69 1.85 11.86 -8.84
C ASN A 69 1.35 11.53 -10.24
N ASN A 70 2.15 11.83 -11.26
CA ASN A 70 1.88 11.53 -12.66
C ASN A 70 2.05 10.02 -12.99
N THR A 71 1.96 9.14 -11.99
CA THR A 71 1.71 7.71 -12.21
C THR A 71 0.35 7.55 -12.89
N PRO A 72 0.18 6.65 -13.87
CA PRO A 72 -1.15 6.30 -14.37
C PRO A 72 -1.99 5.80 -13.18
N LYS A 73 -2.87 6.62 -12.59
CA LYS A 73 -3.85 6.23 -11.54
C LYS A 73 -3.37 5.23 -10.45
N GLU A 74 -2.09 5.21 -10.07
CA GLU A 74 -1.53 4.17 -9.18
C GLU A 74 -1.08 4.68 -7.79
N GLY A 75 -1.22 5.98 -7.51
CA GLY A 75 -1.09 6.52 -6.15
C GLY A 75 -2.37 6.28 -5.35
N ILE A 76 -2.26 5.74 -4.11
CA ILE A 76 -3.35 5.34 -3.18
C ILE A 76 -4.70 5.26 -3.89
N VAL A 77 -4.90 4.18 -4.63
CA VAL A 77 -6.18 3.91 -5.28
C VAL A 77 -7.18 3.59 -4.20
N SER A 78 -8.22 4.42 -4.08
CA SER A 78 -9.38 4.13 -3.25
C SER A 78 -10.05 2.85 -3.75
N VAL A 79 -10.13 1.84 -2.89
CA VAL A 79 -11.00 0.66 -3.08
C VAL A 79 -12.49 1.06 -2.96
N ASP A 80 -12.77 2.29 -2.50
CA ASP A 80 -14.10 2.87 -2.18
C ASP A 80 -15.16 2.85 -3.31
N ASN A 81 -14.82 2.38 -4.51
CA ASN A 81 -15.83 2.13 -5.53
C ASN A 81 -16.11 0.62 -5.57
N PRO A 82 -17.26 0.12 -5.07
CA PRO A 82 -17.66 -1.28 -5.24
C PRO A 82 -17.84 -1.69 -6.73
N LEU A 83 -17.77 -0.73 -7.67
CA LEU A 83 -17.66 -0.94 -9.12
C LEU A 83 -16.20 -0.93 -9.63
N GLY A 84 -15.23 -0.93 -8.73
CA GLY A 84 -13.82 -0.65 -8.95
C GLY A 84 -13.14 -1.69 -9.83
N GLY A 85 -12.54 -1.22 -10.91
CA GLY A 85 -11.86 -2.05 -11.92
C GLY A 85 -10.59 -2.74 -11.44
N TYR A 86 -10.42 -3.04 -10.14
CA TYR A 86 -9.28 -3.76 -9.56
C TYR A 86 -9.69 -5.00 -8.77
N LEU A 87 -10.97 -5.11 -8.34
CA LEU A 87 -11.41 -6.20 -7.49
C LEU A 87 -11.91 -7.40 -8.30
N SER A 88 -11.48 -8.59 -7.90
CA SER A 88 -11.98 -9.86 -8.42
C SER A 88 -13.42 -10.11 -7.96
N GLN A 89 -14.03 -11.20 -8.45
CA GLN A 89 -15.34 -11.61 -7.94
C GLN A 89 -15.30 -11.96 -6.45
N LYS A 90 -14.21 -12.59 -5.98
CA LYS A 90 -13.99 -12.86 -4.55
C LYS A 90 -13.82 -11.58 -3.75
N GLY A 91 -13.08 -10.61 -4.27
CA GLY A 91 -12.91 -9.31 -3.62
C GLY A 91 -14.19 -8.50 -3.51
N LYS A 92 -15.13 -8.67 -4.45
CA LYS A 92 -16.47 -8.06 -4.42
C LYS A 92 -17.48 -8.84 -3.58
N ASP A 93 -17.15 -10.06 -3.18
CA ASP A 93 -18.02 -10.87 -2.32
C ASP A 93 -18.02 -10.29 -0.91
N LYS A 94 -19.19 -10.35 -0.25
CA LYS A 94 -19.33 -9.98 1.15
C LYS A 94 -18.75 -11.05 2.09
N TYR A 95 -18.61 -12.28 1.60
CA TYR A 95 -18.23 -13.43 2.42
C TYR A 95 -16.87 -14.00 2.02
N LEU A 96 -16.13 -14.44 3.03
CA LEU A 96 -14.89 -15.17 2.83
C LEU A 96 -15.22 -16.64 2.57
N GLU A 97 -14.68 -17.20 1.50
CA GLU A 97 -14.80 -18.63 1.21
C GLU A 97 -13.75 -19.41 2.03
N THR A 98 -14.20 -20.41 2.79
CA THR A 98 -13.36 -21.24 3.66
C THR A 98 -13.65 -22.72 3.44
N SER A 99 -12.86 -23.61 4.04
CA SER A 99 -13.09 -25.06 3.99
C SER A 99 -14.44 -25.53 4.60
N ILE A 100 -15.10 -24.71 5.41
CA ILE A 100 -16.48 -24.97 5.93
C ILE A 100 -17.58 -24.22 5.18
N GLY A 101 -17.22 -23.43 4.16
CA GLY A 101 -18.13 -22.62 3.34
C GLY A 101 -17.93 -21.12 3.57
N LYS A 102 -18.93 -20.32 3.15
CA LYS A 102 -18.85 -18.85 3.17
C LYS A 102 -19.18 -18.27 4.55
N VAL A 103 -18.27 -17.49 5.12
CA VAL A 103 -18.39 -16.88 6.45
C VAL A 103 -18.36 -15.34 6.38
N GLU A 104 -18.97 -14.68 7.37
CA GLU A 104 -18.85 -13.24 7.55
C GLU A 104 -17.50 -12.91 8.20
N VAL A 105 -16.83 -11.86 7.71
CA VAL A 105 -15.64 -11.28 8.34
C VAL A 105 -16.01 -9.95 8.97
N PHE A 106 -15.53 -9.69 10.19
CA PHE A 106 -15.77 -8.44 10.87
C PHE A 106 -14.57 -8.04 11.75
N LEU A 107 -14.42 -6.74 11.95
CA LEU A 107 -13.41 -6.12 12.80
C LEU A 107 -13.95 -5.88 14.21
N ASP A 108 -13.47 -6.67 15.16
CA ASP A 108 -13.84 -6.59 16.57
C ASP A 108 -12.80 -5.79 17.38
N LEU A 109 -12.92 -4.47 17.35
CA LEU A 109 -11.95 -3.58 18.02
C LEU A 109 -11.96 -3.73 19.55
N GLU A 110 -13.11 -4.04 20.15
CA GLU A 110 -13.32 -4.04 21.60
C GLU A 110 -13.32 -5.45 22.21
N ASP A 111 -13.06 -6.48 21.39
CA ASP A 111 -13.11 -7.89 21.77
C ASP A 111 -14.47 -8.33 22.34
N ASP A 112 -15.55 -7.72 21.86
CA ASP A 112 -16.93 -7.92 22.33
C ASP A 112 -17.79 -8.80 21.42
N ASN A 113 -17.16 -9.43 20.42
CA ASN A 113 -17.78 -10.22 19.35
C ASN A 113 -18.77 -9.41 18.50
N ASP A 114 -18.44 -8.14 18.23
CA ASP A 114 -19.27 -7.20 17.48
C ASP A 114 -20.67 -7.05 18.05
N LYS A 115 -20.75 -6.89 19.39
CA LYS A 115 -22.00 -6.67 20.13
C LYS A 115 -22.86 -5.56 19.49
N TYR A 116 -22.20 -4.56 18.91
CA TYR A 116 -22.83 -3.39 18.31
C TYR A 116 -23.20 -3.57 16.83
N GLY A 117 -22.72 -4.61 16.15
CA GLY A 117 -22.98 -4.86 14.73
C GLY A 117 -22.39 -3.78 13.81
N VAL A 118 -21.21 -3.28 14.14
CA VAL A 118 -20.53 -2.18 13.42
C VAL A 118 -19.20 -2.61 12.80
N GLY A 119 -18.70 -3.79 13.15
CA GLY A 119 -17.45 -4.37 12.67
C GLY A 119 -17.49 -4.94 11.25
N GLY A 120 -18.70 -5.14 10.70
CA GLY A 120 -18.90 -5.86 9.45
C GLY A 120 -18.12 -5.28 8.26
N VAL A 121 -17.44 -6.17 7.53
CA VAL A 121 -16.80 -5.87 6.25
C VAL A 121 -17.86 -5.88 5.14
N SER A 122 -17.86 -4.88 4.27
CA SER A 122 -18.84 -4.76 3.18
C SER A 122 -18.54 -5.71 2.02
N TYR A 123 -17.25 -5.90 1.73
CA TYR A 123 -16.73 -6.82 0.72
C TYR A 123 -15.27 -7.16 1.03
N MET A 124 -14.79 -8.36 0.66
CA MET A 124 -13.46 -8.86 1.07
C MET A 124 -12.29 -7.99 0.60
N GLY A 125 -12.46 -7.25 -0.50
CA GLY A 125 -11.48 -6.27 -0.97
C GLY A 125 -11.15 -5.15 0.03
N GLU A 126 -12.03 -4.86 1.02
CA GLU A 126 -11.72 -3.89 2.09
C GLU A 126 -10.56 -4.37 2.98
N LEU A 127 -10.31 -5.68 3.07
CA LEU A 127 -9.21 -6.24 3.87
C LEU A 127 -7.84 -5.82 3.35
N ILE A 128 -7.73 -5.43 2.07
CA ILE A 128 -6.50 -4.86 1.48
C ILE A 128 -6.08 -3.57 2.20
N ASN A 129 -7.02 -2.83 2.78
CA ASN A 129 -6.70 -1.61 3.52
C ASN A 129 -6.03 -1.90 4.86
N LEU A 130 -6.13 -3.14 5.36
CA LEU A 130 -5.54 -3.58 6.61
C LEU A 130 -4.12 -4.13 6.46
N ASP A 131 -3.68 -4.42 5.24
CA ASP A 131 -2.30 -4.74 4.89
C ASP A 131 -1.47 -3.45 4.84
N ILE A 132 -0.93 -3.07 5.99
CA ILE A 132 -0.22 -1.81 6.17
C ILE A 132 1.14 -1.88 5.46
N ASN A 133 1.74 -3.06 5.46
CA ASN A 133 3.06 -3.29 4.90
C ASN A 133 3.02 -3.50 3.37
N GLN A 134 1.86 -3.82 2.79
CA GLN A 134 1.61 -4.04 1.38
C GLN A 134 2.36 -5.24 0.76
N ASP A 135 2.64 -6.30 1.53
CA ASP A 135 3.15 -7.60 1.00
C ASP A 135 2.03 -8.47 0.40
N GLY A 136 0.79 -8.01 0.46
CA GLY A 136 -0.36 -8.74 -0.08
C GLY A 136 -0.77 -9.93 0.76
N PHE A 137 -0.36 -9.96 2.02
CA PHE A 137 -0.82 -10.89 3.02
C PHE A 137 -1.33 -10.12 4.24
N LEU A 138 -2.45 -10.57 4.79
CA LEU A 138 -2.90 -10.09 6.09
C LEU A 138 -2.46 -11.09 7.15
N ASP A 139 -1.51 -10.71 8.00
CA ASP A 139 -0.95 -11.59 9.02
C ASP A 139 -0.60 -10.86 10.32
N SER A 140 0.10 -11.53 11.25
CA SER A 140 0.48 -10.95 12.55
C SER A 140 1.35 -9.69 12.47
N SER A 141 1.93 -9.39 11.29
CA SER A 141 2.64 -8.13 11.06
C SER A 141 1.70 -6.93 10.86
N ASP A 142 0.40 -7.18 10.62
CA ASP A 142 -0.62 -6.15 10.46
C ASP A 142 -1.39 -5.88 11.74
N LYS A 143 -1.46 -4.60 12.10
CA LYS A 143 -1.99 -4.08 13.35
C LYS A 143 -3.39 -4.60 13.73
N TYR A 144 -4.24 -4.85 12.74
CA TYR A 144 -5.63 -5.23 12.96
C TYR A 144 -5.93 -6.71 12.68
N PHE A 145 -4.94 -7.52 12.31
CA PHE A 145 -5.19 -8.93 11.99
C PHE A 145 -5.77 -9.71 13.17
N ASP A 146 -5.21 -9.53 14.37
CA ASP A 146 -5.71 -10.17 15.61
C ASP A 146 -7.07 -9.63 16.09
N LYS A 147 -7.57 -8.56 15.46
CA LYS A 147 -8.89 -7.98 15.71
C LYS A 147 -9.94 -8.47 14.73
N LEU A 148 -9.55 -9.17 13.66
CA LEU A 148 -10.49 -9.77 12.74
C LEU A 148 -11.05 -11.08 13.30
N LYS A 149 -12.35 -11.26 13.10
CA LYS A 149 -13.07 -12.47 13.45
C LYS A 149 -13.90 -12.92 12.27
N ILE A 150 -14.18 -14.23 12.25
CA ILE A 150 -15.11 -14.84 11.33
C ILE A 150 -16.34 -15.33 12.08
N LYS A 151 -17.50 -15.26 11.44
CA LYS A 151 -18.77 -15.72 11.99
C LYS A 151 -19.56 -16.52 10.94
N GLY A 152 -20.20 -17.59 11.40
CA GLY A 152 -21.07 -18.42 10.56
C GLY A 152 -22.11 -19.15 11.39
N VAL A 153 -23.00 -19.87 10.71
CA VAL A 153 -24.05 -20.68 11.34
C VAL A 153 -23.88 -22.13 10.92
N ASN A 154 -23.63 -22.99 11.90
CA ASN A 154 -23.38 -24.41 11.67
C ASN A 154 -24.64 -25.17 11.20
N LYS A 155 -24.49 -26.46 10.87
CA LYS A 155 -25.58 -27.32 10.39
C LYS A 155 -26.76 -27.43 11.36
N ASP A 156 -26.51 -27.29 12.66
CA ASP A 156 -27.48 -27.39 13.74
C ASP A 156 -28.19 -26.05 14.00
N GLY A 157 -27.76 -24.97 13.33
CA GLY A 157 -28.33 -23.63 13.45
C GLY A 157 -27.68 -22.79 14.54
N GLU A 158 -26.56 -23.23 15.10
CA GLU A 158 -25.82 -22.52 16.13
C GLU A 158 -24.78 -21.59 15.49
N GLU A 159 -24.65 -20.38 16.04
CA GLU A 159 -23.63 -19.42 15.62
C GLU A 159 -22.28 -19.80 16.20
N PHE A 160 -21.23 -19.72 15.39
CA PHE A 160 -19.84 -19.78 15.85
C PHE A 160 -19.12 -18.49 15.50
N ILE A 161 -18.15 -18.14 16.34
CA ILE A 161 -17.23 -17.01 16.11
C ILE A 161 -15.83 -17.47 16.44
N TYR A 162 -14.90 -17.27 15.51
CA TYR A 162 -13.48 -17.55 15.69
C TYR A 162 -12.64 -16.31 15.38
N LYS A 163 -11.49 -16.16 16.04
CA LYS A 163 -10.50 -15.18 15.58
C LYS A 163 -9.96 -15.63 14.23
N LEU A 164 -9.78 -14.67 13.33
CA LEU A 164 -9.18 -14.96 12.03
C LEU A 164 -7.77 -15.54 12.22
N SER A 165 -6.99 -15.06 13.19
CA SER A 165 -5.62 -15.53 13.45
C SER A 165 -5.52 -16.93 14.09
N ASP A 166 -6.63 -17.43 14.66
CA ASP A 166 -6.73 -18.83 15.10
C ASP A 166 -6.94 -19.75 13.90
N VAL A 167 -7.75 -19.32 12.93
CA VAL A 167 -8.07 -20.09 11.72
C VAL A 167 -6.95 -19.98 10.69
N TYR A 168 -6.42 -18.79 10.48
CA TYR A 168 -5.40 -18.48 9.48
C TYR A 168 -4.08 -18.04 10.12
N SER A 169 -2.95 -18.54 9.62
CA SER A 169 -1.65 -17.92 9.91
C SER A 169 -1.48 -16.59 9.19
N SER A 170 -2.10 -16.49 8.02
CA SER A 170 -2.04 -15.38 7.10
C SER A 170 -3.18 -15.56 6.08
N LEU A 171 -3.71 -14.46 5.55
CA LEU A 171 -4.70 -14.46 4.47
C LEU A 171 -4.08 -13.85 3.21
N ASP A 172 -4.11 -14.58 2.09
CA ASP A 172 -3.60 -14.09 0.81
C ASP A 172 -4.61 -13.10 0.19
N LEU A 173 -4.21 -11.83 0.04
CA LEU A 173 -5.09 -10.78 -0.47
C LEU A 173 -5.10 -10.70 -2.00
N SER A 174 -4.20 -11.42 -2.69
CA SER A 174 -4.15 -11.42 -4.16
C SER A 174 -5.39 -12.02 -4.80
N GLU A 175 -6.09 -12.93 -4.11
CA GLU A 175 -7.33 -13.52 -4.64
C GLU A 175 -8.48 -12.51 -4.72
N PHE A 176 -8.40 -11.39 -4.00
CA PHE A 176 -9.41 -10.32 -3.99
C PHE A 176 -9.20 -9.30 -5.11
N VAL A 177 -8.10 -9.38 -5.85
CA VAL A 177 -7.82 -8.47 -6.96
C VAL A 177 -7.83 -9.19 -8.29
N ILE A 178 -8.12 -8.46 -9.35
CA ILE A 178 -7.87 -8.92 -10.71
C ILE A 178 -6.43 -8.62 -11.11
N THR A 179 -5.95 -9.41 -12.05
CA THR A 179 -4.62 -9.30 -12.65
C THR A 179 -4.75 -9.06 -14.15
N GLN A 180 -3.65 -8.78 -14.84
CA GLN A 180 -3.69 -8.44 -16.27
C GLN A 180 -4.31 -9.54 -17.15
N LYS A 181 -4.18 -10.82 -16.77
CA LYS A 181 -4.81 -11.97 -17.44
C LYS A 181 -6.33 -11.98 -17.35
N ASP A 182 -6.91 -11.34 -16.33
CA ASP A 182 -8.35 -11.26 -16.12
C ASP A 182 -8.99 -10.12 -16.93
N ILE A 183 -8.17 -9.21 -17.46
CA ILE A 183 -8.62 -8.04 -18.22
C ILE A 183 -8.81 -8.41 -19.69
N ASN A 184 -10.06 -8.48 -20.14
CA ASN A 184 -10.35 -8.64 -21.56
C ASN A 184 -9.88 -7.40 -22.36
N LYS A 185 -9.39 -7.61 -23.59
CA LYS A 185 -8.85 -6.55 -24.46
C LYS A 185 -9.86 -5.43 -24.75
N GLU A 186 -11.15 -5.73 -24.68
CA GLU A 186 -12.26 -4.78 -24.93
C GLU A 186 -12.55 -3.86 -23.73
N ASP A 187 -12.14 -4.24 -22.51
CA ASP A 187 -12.42 -3.51 -21.26
C ASP A 187 -11.21 -2.76 -20.68
N LYS A 188 -10.10 -2.66 -21.44
CA LYS A 188 -8.83 -2.03 -21.01
C LYS A 188 -8.95 -0.60 -20.44
N TRP A 189 -10.00 0.13 -20.79
CA TRP A 189 -10.22 1.50 -20.32
C TRP A 189 -10.99 1.59 -19.00
N LYS A 190 -11.60 0.48 -18.55
CA LYS A 190 -12.44 0.38 -17.34
C LYS A 190 -11.77 -0.39 -16.20
N ILE A 191 -10.79 -1.23 -16.53
CA ILE A 191 -10.25 -2.26 -15.65
C ILE A 191 -8.71 -2.11 -15.61
N GLN A 192 -8.13 -2.17 -14.41
CA GLN A 192 -6.70 -2.04 -14.15
C GLN A 192 -6.23 -3.22 -13.29
N SER A 193 -4.98 -3.65 -13.48
CA SER A 193 -4.44 -4.72 -12.64
C SER A 193 -4.36 -4.25 -11.19
N GLY A 194 -4.90 -5.03 -10.26
CA GLY A 194 -4.84 -4.75 -8.83
C GLY A 194 -3.49 -5.09 -8.20
N THR A 195 -2.52 -5.61 -8.94
CA THR A 195 -1.15 -5.80 -8.43
C THR A 195 -0.50 -4.49 -8.00
N SER A 196 -0.96 -3.35 -8.52
CA SER A 196 -0.49 -2.02 -8.13
C SER A 196 -0.90 -1.62 -6.70
N LEU A 197 -1.88 -2.30 -6.10
CA LEU A 197 -2.30 -2.06 -4.70
C LEU A 197 -1.28 -2.57 -3.66
N PHE A 198 -0.33 -3.40 -4.10
CA PHE A 198 0.72 -4.01 -3.28
C PHE A 198 2.07 -3.38 -3.61
N ARG A 199 3.14 -3.78 -2.91
CA ARG A 199 4.51 -3.33 -3.21
C ARG A 199 4.99 -3.85 -4.58
N ALA A 200 6.01 -3.20 -5.14
CA ALA A 200 6.56 -3.58 -6.43
C ALA A 200 7.20 -4.98 -6.38
N GLU A 201 7.78 -5.36 -5.25
CA GLU A 201 8.37 -6.67 -4.97
C GLU A 201 7.40 -7.85 -5.25
N GLU A 202 6.10 -7.62 -5.15
CA GLU A 202 5.06 -8.64 -5.37
C GLU A 202 4.82 -8.98 -6.85
N SER A 203 5.23 -8.11 -7.79
CA SER A 203 4.83 -8.24 -9.21
C SER A 203 5.86 -7.75 -10.24
N TYR A 204 6.91 -7.07 -9.82
CA TYR A 204 7.94 -6.56 -10.71
C TYR A 204 9.05 -7.59 -10.87
N GLN A 205 9.54 -7.69 -12.10
CA GLN A 205 10.65 -8.55 -12.49
C GLN A 205 11.69 -7.73 -13.22
N LYS A 206 12.95 -8.16 -13.12
CA LYS A 206 14.05 -7.50 -13.82
C LYS A 206 13.84 -7.59 -15.33
N VAL A 207 13.95 -6.44 -16.00
CA VAL A 207 13.91 -6.37 -17.46
C VAL A 207 15.21 -6.98 -18.01
N LYS A 208 15.08 -7.90 -18.97
CA LYS A 208 16.24 -8.54 -19.60
C LYS A 208 17.05 -7.52 -20.39
N GLU A 209 18.36 -7.71 -20.45
CA GLU A 209 19.27 -6.80 -21.16
C GLU A 209 18.90 -6.65 -22.65
N GLU A 210 18.45 -7.73 -23.28
CA GLU A 210 17.94 -7.73 -24.66
C GLU A 210 16.70 -6.86 -24.85
N ASP A 211 15.79 -6.86 -23.88
CA ASP A 211 14.58 -6.05 -23.88
C ASP A 211 14.90 -4.57 -23.61
N ILE A 212 15.87 -4.28 -22.73
CA ILE A 212 16.40 -2.91 -22.55
C ILE A 212 16.99 -2.39 -23.86
N LYS A 213 17.85 -3.18 -24.53
CA LYS A 213 18.43 -2.78 -25.82
C LYS A 213 17.34 -2.52 -26.87
N LYS A 214 16.30 -3.36 -26.90
CA LYS A 214 15.15 -3.18 -27.80
C LYS A 214 14.38 -1.89 -27.48
N LEU A 215 14.11 -1.61 -26.20
CA LEU A 215 13.46 -0.39 -25.74
C LEU A 215 14.18 0.87 -26.27
N PHE A 216 15.50 0.96 -26.03
CA PHE A 216 16.29 2.12 -26.46
C PHE A 216 16.47 2.19 -27.98
N LYS A 217 16.50 1.06 -28.68
CA LYS A 217 16.47 1.05 -30.14
C LYS A 217 15.15 1.58 -30.70
N THR A 218 14.04 1.32 -30.02
CA THR A 218 12.70 1.73 -30.46
C THR A 218 12.42 3.21 -30.14
N TYR A 219 12.77 3.67 -28.94
CA TYR A 219 12.36 4.98 -28.43
C TYR A 219 13.51 5.99 -28.30
N GLY A 220 14.76 5.52 -28.32
CA GLY A 220 15.94 6.33 -28.11
C GLY A 220 16.48 6.97 -29.40
N ASP A 221 17.24 8.04 -29.23
CA ASP A 221 18.03 8.65 -30.31
C ASP A 221 19.35 7.89 -30.56
N GLU A 222 20.16 8.40 -31.50
CA GLU A 222 21.47 7.82 -31.85
C GLU A 222 22.47 7.78 -30.67
N LYS A 223 22.22 8.58 -29.63
CA LYS A 223 23.04 8.63 -28.42
C LYS A 223 22.48 7.73 -27.31
N GLY A 224 21.35 7.03 -27.55
CA GLY A 224 20.69 6.20 -26.56
C GLY A 224 19.86 6.99 -25.54
N TYR A 225 19.43 8.20 -25.89
CA TYR A 225 18.56 9.03 -25.05
C TYR A 225 17.09 8.92 -25.48
N ILE A 226 16.21 8.56 -24.55
CA ILE A 226 14.76 8.61 -24.71
C ILE A 226 14.28 9.93 -24.10
N ASP A 227 13.77 10.83 -24.94
CA ASP A 227 13.15 12.08 -24.51
C ASP A 227 11.63 11.90 -24.32
N LEU A 228 11.15 11.88 -23.07
CA LEU A 228 9.73 11.72 -22.77
C LEU A 228 8.95 13.04 -22.89
N THR A 229 9.65 14.18 -23.03
CA THR A 229 9.03 15.50 -23.18
C THR A 229 8.73 15.86 -24.63
N LYS A 230 9.27 15.11 -25.59
CA LYS A 230 9.15 15.39 -27.02
C LYS A 230 7.69 15.33 -27.47
N THR A 231 7.20 16.43 -28.06
CA THR A 231 5.83 16.54 -28.58
C THR A 231 5.76 16.78 -30.08
N TYR A 232 4.60 16.53 -30.66
CA TYR A 232 4.23 16.93 -32.02
C TYR A 232 2.78 17.44 -32.03
N LYS A 233 2.40 18.24 -33.04
CA LYS A 233 1.01 18.61 -33.26
C LYS A 233 0.35 17.61 -34.21
N ASP A 234 -0.79 17.05 -33.80
CA ASP A 234 -1.59 16.21 -34.67
C ASP A 234 -2.33 17.01 -35.76
N LYS A 235 -3.07 16.32 -36.62
CA LYS A 235 -3.83 16.92 -37.72
C LYS A 235 -4.94 17.90 -37.28
N TYR A 236 -5.29 17.91 -36.00
CA TYR A 236 -6.25 18.82 -35.38
C TYR A 236 -5.57 19.97 -34.61
N GLY A 237 -4.23 20.01 -34.61
CA GLY A 237 -3.45 21.00 -33.89
C GLY A 237 -3.24 20.71 -32.42
N ASN A 238 -3.68 19.54 -31.93
CA ASN A 238 -3.47 19.14 -30.53
C ASN A 238 -2.05 18.63 -30.33
N GLU A 239 -1.47 18.99 -29.19
CA GLU A 239 -0.13 18.53 -28.82
C GLU A 239 -0.19 17.10 -28.26
N GLN A 240 0.59 16.21 -28.87
CA GLN A 240 0.71 14.80 -28.52
C GLN A 240 2.16 14.47 -28.18
N TYR A 241 2.39 13.53 -27.26
CA TYR A 241 3.73 13.06 -26.95
C TYR A 241 4.19 12.02 -27.96
N VAL A 242 5.43 12.13 -28.41
CA VAL A 242 6.05 11.15 -29.32
C VAL A 242 6.13 9.78 -28.65
N ASN A 243 6.46 9.75 -27.36
CA ASN A 243 6.66 8.53 -26.58
C ASN A 243 5.44 8.15 -25.72
N ALA A 244 4.23 8.58 -26.10
CA ALA A 244 3.00 8.30 -25.33
C ALA A 244 2.75 6.80 -25.10
N GLU A 245 3.08 5.96 -26.09
CA GLU A 245 2.91 4.50 -25.96
C GLU A 245 3.79 3.91 -24.86
N LEU A 246 5.06 4.33 -24.80
CA LEU A 246 5.98 3.93 -23.73
C LEU A 246 5.45 4.34 -22.36
N MET A 247 5.04 5.61 -22.24
CA MET A 247 4.57 6.17 -20.96
C MET A 247 3.27 5.55 -20.45
N ASN A 248 2.41 5.08 -21.35
CA ASN A 248 1.09 4.54 -20.97
C ASN A 248 1.06 3.01 -20.79
N ASN A 249 2.03 2.29 -21.36
CA ASN A 249 2.01 0.83 -21.39
C ASN A 249 3.06 0.16 -20.51
N PHE A 250 4.02 0.91 -19.98
CA PHE A 250 5.10 0.35 -19.18
C PHE A 250 5.10 0.92 -17.77
N ASN A 251 5.03 0.01 -16.82
CA ASN A 251 5.19 0.30 -15.40
C ASN A 251 6.59 -0.14 -14.99
N PHE A 252 7.44 0.83 -14.65
CA PHE A 252 8.83 0.56 -14.28
C PHE A 252 9.12 0.86 -12.80
N ALA A 253 10.10 0.14 -12.29
CA ALA A 253 10.69 0.35 -10.98
C ALA A 253 12.22 0.22 -11.06
N PHE A 254 12.89 0.75 -10.05
CA PHE A 254 14.33 0.59 -9.84
C PHE A 254 14.60 0.31 -8.37
N MET A 255 15.76 -0.28 -8.07
CA MET A 255 16.20 -0.44 -6.69
C MET A 255 16.67 0.89 -6.14
N ASP A 256 16.10 1.34 -5.03
CA ASP A 256 16.53 2.53 -4.30
C ASP A 256 16.76 2.21 -2.82
N LYS A 257 17.54 3.06 -2.14
CA LYS A 257 17.75 2.96 -0.70
C LYS A 257 16.73 3.83 0.01
N ALA A 258 15.87 3.19 0.79
CA ALA A 258 14.95 3.88 1.67
C ALA A 258 15.68 4.68 2.75
N LEU A 259 14.96 5.56 3.46
CA LEU A 259 15.50 6.26 4.64
C LEU A 259 16.01 5.28 5.72
N SER A 260 15.46 4.06 5.77
CA SER A 260 15.93 2.98 6.66
C SER A 260 17.33 2.45 6.30
N GLY A 261 17.84 2.77 5.10
CA GLY A 261 19.05 2.19 4.52
C GLY A 261 18.84 0.81 3.89
N VAL A 262 17.62 0.28 3.94
CA VAL A 262 17.23 -0.97 3.26
C VAL A 262 16.93 -0.67 1.80
N GLU A 263 17.39 -1.54 0.90
CA GLU A 263 17.05 -1.46 -0.52
C GLU A 263 15.63 -1.97 -0.78
N ARG A 264 14.90 -1.31 -1.69
CA ARG A 264 13.54 -1.65 -2.11
C ARG A 264 13.28 -1.24 -3.55
N LEU A 265 12.26 -1.82 -4.17
CA LEU A 265 11.81 -1.41 -5.49
C LEU A 265 10.94 -0.15 -5.40
N GLU A 266 11.44 0.93 -5.99
CA GLU A 266 10.70 2.16 -6.18
C GLU A 266 10.10 2.23 -7.57
N ARG A 267 8.78 2.36 -7.63
CA ARG A 267 8.08 2.70 -8.87
C ARG A 267 8.39 4.15 -9.21
N PHE A 268 8.55 4.44 -10.50
CA PHE A 268 8.62 5.82 -10.96
C PHE A 268 7.56 6.09 -12.01
N SER A 269 7.02 7.30 -11.94
CA SER A 269 6.17 7.82 -13.00
C SER A 269 7.03 8.36 -14.14
N MET A 270 6.53 8.25 -15.36
CA MET A 270 7.04 9.04 -16.49
C MET A 270 6.23 10.32 -16.60
N VAL A 271 6.78 11.37 -17.23
CA VAL A 271 6.08 12.64 -17.51
C VAL A 271 4.66 12.35 -18.00
N GLY A 272 3.71 12.54 -17.10
CA GLY A 272 2.34 12.17 -17.34
C GLY A 272 1.68 13.09 -18.34
N THR A 273 0.93 12.42 -19.19
CA THR A 273 -0.07 12.99 -20.08
C THR A 273 -0.98 13.99 -19.31
N THR A 274 -1.08 15.21 -19.85
CA THR A 274 -2.24 16.15 -19.82
C THR A 274 -2.28 17.36 -18.86
N ASN A 275 -1.49 17.49 -17.79
CA ASN A 275 -1.66 18.67 -16.93
C ASN A 275 -0.83 19.88 -17.40
N LYS A 276 -1.52 20.99 -17.67
CA LYS A 276 -0.94 22.30 -18.03
C LYS A 276 0.14 22.77 -17.03
N GLU A 277 -0.02 22.41 -15.76
CA GLU A 277 0.89 22.77 -14.67
C GLU A 277 2.23 22.00 -14.75
N ALA A 278 2.23 20.71 -15.11
CA ALA A 278 3.46 19.96 -15.38
C ALA A 278 4.22 20.53 -16.59
N LYS A 279 3.48 21.03 -17.61
CA LYS A 279 4.05 21.74 -18.76
C LYS A 279 4.66 23.10 -18.39
N GLU A 280 4.00 23.86 -17.53
CA GLU A 280 4.50 25.18 -17.09
C GLU A 280 5.71 25.06 -16.14
N SER A 281 5.80 23.96 -15.39
CA SER A 281 6.97 23.61 -14.58
C SER A 281 8.20 23.27 -15.43
N LEU A 282 8.03 22.46 -16.48
CA LEU A 282 9.09 22.14 -17.46
C LEU A 282 9.61 23.36 -18.22
N LEU A 283 8.78 24.41 -18.35
CA LEU A 283 9.13 25.68 -19.00
C LEU A 283 9.72 26.72 -18.02
N GLY A 284 9.98 26.34 -16.76
CA GLY A 284 10.55 27.22 -15.73
C GLY A 284 9.62 28.35 -15.28
N LYS A 285 8.32 28.27 -15.59
CA LYS A 285 7.33 29.30 -15.19
C LYS A 285 6.80 29.09 -13.76
N HIS A 286 6.96 27.87 -13.24
CA HIS A 286 6.70 27.50 -11.86
C HIS A 286 7.87 26.67 -11.33
N PRO A 287 8.20 26.74 -10.02
CA PRO A 287 9.23 25.87 -9.44
C PRO A 287 8.87 24.41 -9.72
N ALA A 288 9.87 23.57 -10.02
CA ALA A 288 9.69 22.14 -10.24
C ALA A 288 8.82 21.56 -9.10
N TYR A 289 7.62 21.06 -9.40
CA TYR A 289 6.64 20.65 -8.39
C TYR A 289 7.04 19.39 -7.60
N ALA A 290 8.22 18.83 -7.90
CA ALA A 290 8.96 17.85 -7.11
C ALA A 290 10.14 18.51 -6.35
N THR A 291 9.95 19.73 -5.84
CA THR A 291 10.92 20.36 -4.94
C THR A 291 10.57 20.05 -3.49
N ALA A 292 11.54 20.24 -2.60
CA ALA A 292 11.45 20.15 -1.15
C ALA A 292 10.11 20.56 -0.50
N GLY A 293 9.40 21.51 -1.11
CA GLY A 293 8.06 21.93 -0.69
C GLY A 293 6.97 20.84 -0.76
N ASN A 294 7.04 19.84 -1.64
CA ASN A 294 6.00 18.81 -1.74
C ASN A 294 6.14 17.73 -0.66
N ILE A 295 7.33 17.16 -0.47
CA ILE A 295 7.59 16.18 0.61
C ILE A 295 7.37 16.83 1.97
N GLN A 296 7.82 18.07 2.17
CA GLN A 296 7.55 18.80 3.41
C GLN A 296 6.06 19.04 3.64
N ASN A 297 5.33 19.57 2.65
CA ASN A 297 3.89 19.79 2.78
C ASN A 297 3.12 18.48 3.00
N ARG A 298 3.51 17.40 2.32
CA ARG A 298 2.93 16.07 2.48
C ARG A 298 3.11 15.54 3.89
N PHE A 299 4.32 15.56 4.43
CA PHE A 299 4.56 15.14 5.81
C PHE A 299 3.88 16.05 6.82
N ASN A 300 3.83 17.36 6.59
CA ASN A 300 3.11 18.30 7.46
C ASN A 300 1.62 17.98 7.51
N LEU A 301 1.03 17.72 6.35
CA LEU A 301 -0.38 17.37 6.25
C LEU A 301 -0.68 16.01 6.90
N MET A 302 0.15 14.99 6.64
CA MET A 302 0.05 13.70 7.33
C MET A 302 0.13 13.88 8.84
N TYR A 303 1.05 14.72 9.33
CA TYR A 303 1.25 14.96 10.76
C TYR A 303 0.01 15.62 11.39
N GLU A 304 -0.48 16.70 10.78
CA GLU A 304 -1.71 17.39 11.22
C GLU A 304 -2.92 16.45 11.26
N GLU A 305 -3.11 15.62 10.24
CA GLU A 305 -4.27 14.72 10.16
C GLU A 305 -4.17 13.55 11.13
N TYR A 306 -2.97 12.98 11.30
CA TYR A 306 -2.73 11.91 12.26
C TYR A 306 -3.11 12.33 13.69
N TYR A 307 -2.65 13.52 14.12
CA TYR A 307 -2.96 14.06 15.45
C TYR A 307 -4.39 14.63 15.57
N SER A 308 -5.05 14.87 14.44
CA SER A 308 -6.49 15.21 14.39
C SER A 308 -7.41 13.98 14.39
N ASN A 309 -6.86 12.76 14.56
CA ASN A 309 -7.57 11.48 14.45
C ASN A 309 -8.27 11.27 13.09
N LYS A 310 -7.67 11.76 12.00
CA LYS A 310 -8.15 11.56 10.63
C LYS A 310 -7.18 10.67 9.87
N GLY A 311 -7.69 9.66 9.17
CA GLY A 311 -6.92 8.85 8.23
C GLY A 311 -5.71 8.12 8.81
N LYS A 312 -5.67 7.83 10.13
CA LYS A 312 -4.47 7.27 10.80
C LYS A 312 -3.88 6.07 10.08
N LEU A 313 -4.70 5.08 9.71
CA LEU A 313 -4.20 3.89 9.03
C LEU A 313 -3.60 4.19 7.65
N ALA A 314 -4.25 5.07 6.88
CA ALA A 314 -3.72 5.52 5.59
C ALA A 314 -2.40 6.28 5.75
N ILE A 315 -2.27 7.08 6.81
CA ILE A 315 -1.03 7.80 7.15
C ILE A 315 0.07 6.83 7.61
N GLU A 316 -0.26 5.82 8.41
CA GLU A 316 0.65 4.75 8.81
C GLU A 316 1.19 4.04 7.57
N ARG A 317 0.30 3.60 6.67
CA ARG A 317 0.64 2.97 5.39
C ARG A 317 1.52 3.86 4.51
N GLU A 318 1.10 5.11 4.29
CA GLU A 318 1.84 6.09 3.50
C GLU A 318 3.23 6.36 4.09
N PHE A 319 3.35 6.44 5.41
CA PHE A 319 4.65 6.59 6.06
C PHE A 319 5.58 5.42 5.72
N GLN A 320 5.09 4.18 5.76
CA GLN A 320 5.93 3.02 5.39
C GLN A 320 6.30 3.06 3.91
N VAL A 321 5.37 3.49 3.05
CA VAL A 321 5.64 3.70 1.62
C VAL A 321 6.71 4.77 1.42
N ILE A 322 6.67 5.92 2.07
CA ILE A 322 7.66 6.97 1.77
C ILE A 322 9.00 6.72 2.47
N SER A 323 8.99 6.16 3.68
CA SER A 323 10.20 6.00 4.50
C SER A 323 10.88 4.64 4.35
N GLY A 324 10.15 3.60 3.91
CA GLY A 324 10.57 2.21 3.98
C GLY A 324 10.75 1.68 5.42
N MET A 325 10.14 2.34 6.41
CA MET A 325 10.19 1.95 7.82
C MET A 325 8.83 1.49 8.30
N ALA A 326 8.82 0.54 9.25
CA ALA A 326 7.62 0.26 10.03
C ALA A 326 7.14 1.53 10.75
N PHE A 327 5.84 1.77 10.76
CA PHE A 327 5.32 2.97 11.41
C PHE A 327 5.55 2.93 12.93
N SER A 328 6.07 4.04 13.45
CA SER A 328 5.99 4.35 14.88
C SER A 328 5.79 5.84 15.05
N GLU A 329 5.00 6.22 16.05
CA GLU A 329 4.73 7.64 16.31
C GLU A 329 6.01 8.44 16.59
N ASN A 330 6.98 7.83 17.30
CA ASN A 330 8.28 8.44 17.56
C ASN A 330 9.06 8.73 16.27
N LYS A 331 9.14 7.77 15.34
CA LYS A 331 9.83 7.99 14.05
C LYS A 331 9.09 8.95 13.15
N PHE A 332 7.76 8.88 13.15
CA PHE A 332 6.95 9.82 12.39
C PHE A 332 7.19 11.27 12.85
N LYS A 333 7.23 11.48 14.18
CA LYS A 333 7.56 12.78 14.78
C LYS A 333 8.99 13.22 14.50
N GLU A 334 9.97 12.32 14.64
CA GLU A 334 11.38 12.61 14.35
C GLU A 334 11.58 13.11 12.91
N ILE A 335 10.95 12.44 11.94
CA ILE A 335 11.01 12.80 10.53
C ILE A 335 10.30 14.13 10.28
N TYR A 336 9.11 14.35 10.87
CA TYR A 336 8.40 15.63 10.78
C TYR A 336 9.24 16.79 11.32
N GLU A 337 9.86 16.65 12.50
CA GLU A 337 10.73 17.66 13.07
C GLU A 337 11.98 17.89 12.21
N GLY A 338 12.56 16.81 11.69
CA GLY A 338 13.72 16.84 10.82
C GLY A 338 13.49 17.54 9.48
N ILE A 339 12.34 17.31 8.85
CA ILE A 339 11.92 17.96 7.61
C ILE A 339 11.64 19.46 7.84
N ASN A 340 11.11 19.84 9.02
CA ASN A 340 10.79 21.24 9.34
C ASN A 340 11.96 22.02 9.98
N ASN A 341 13.13 21.39 10.13
CA ASN A 341 14.33 22.05 10.63
C ASN A 341 15.25 22.44 9.45
N PRO A 342 15.56 23.73 9.24
CA PRO A 342 16.40 24.20 8.13
C PRO A 342 17.78 23.53 8.02
N GLN A 343 18.34 23.01 9.12
CA GLN A 343 19.65 22.36 9.14
C GLN A 343 19.61 20.91 8.65
N THR A 344 18.47 20.23 8.79
CA THR A 344 18.32 18.80 8.47
C THR A 344 17.33 18.54 7.33
N MET A 345 16.53 19.54 6.95
CA MET A 345 15.49 19.46 5.94
C MET A 345 15.99 18.80 4.65
N GLN A 346 17.10 19.29 4.11
CA GLN A 346 17.63 18.79 2.83
C GLN A 346 17.99 17.30 2.90
N LYS A 347 18.61 16.85 4.01
CA LYS A 347 18.96 15.44 4.23
C LYS A 347 17.72 14.55 4.24
N TYR A 348 16.66 14.94 4.95
CA TYR A 348 15.44 14.14 5.02
C TYR A 348 14.70 14.12 3.69
N ILE A 349 14.64 15.26 3.00
CA ILE A 349 13.98 15.35 1.70
C ILE A 349 14.69 14.47 0.67
N GLU A 350 16.03 14.56 0.58
CA GLU A 350 16.81 13.71 -0.33
C GLU A 350 16.59 12.21 -0.07
N ALA A 351 16.44 11.82 1.20
CA ALA A 351 16.23 10.41 1.58
C ALA A 351 14.78 9.92 1.44
N LEU A 352 13.80 10.82 1.31
CA LEU A 352 12.38 10.48 1.13
C LEU A 352 11.89 10.73 -0.31
N ASP A 353 12.78 11.23 -1.17
CA ASP A 353 12.55 11.55 -2.59
C ASP A 353 12.72 10.34 -3.52
N GLY A 354 12.63 9.12 -3.00
CA GLY A 354 12.83 7.86 -3.72
C GLY A 354 11.69 7.53 -4.70
N GLY A 355 11.51 8.34 -5.75
CA GLY A 355 10.58 8.04 -6.86
C GLY A 355 9.31 8.91 -6.94
N LEU A 356 9.19 9.94 -6.10
CA LEU A 356 8.06 10.89 -6.17
C LEU A 356 8.16 11.87 -7.34
N ASP A 357 9.37 12.09 -7.85
CA ASP A 357 9.58 12.89 -9.06
C ASP A 357 9.33 12.08 -10.32
N SER A 358 8.75 12.71 -11.33
CA SER A 358 8.51 12.06 -12.63
C SER A 358 9.79 12.05 -13.46
N VAL A 359 10.01 10.93 -14.14
CA VAL A 359 11.10 10.76 -15.11
C VAL A 359 10.71 11.41 -16.44
N ASN A 360 11.55 12.31 -16.93
CA ASN A 360 11.39 13.02 -18.21
C ASN A 360 12.36 12.55 -19.29
N GLY A 361 13.32 11.70 -18.95
CA GLY A 361 14.19 11.06 -19.92
C GLY A 361 14.94 9.88 -19.35
N LEU A 362 15.40 9.01 -20.25
CA LEU A 362 16.22 7.86 -19.91
C LEU A 362 17.43 7.83 -20.84
N GLN A 363 18.61 7.56 -20.30
CA GLN A 363 19.85 7.43 -21.07
C GLN A 363 20.42 6.04 -20.87
N LEU A 364 20.61 5.29 -21.97
CA LEU A 364 21.39 4.05 -21.94
C LEU A 364 22.88 4.39 -21.97
N ASN A 365 23.60 3.99 -20.94
CA ASN A 365 25.03 4.25 -20.82
C ASN A 365 25.84 3.16 -21.53
N LYS A 366 27.12 3.45 -21.81
CA LYS A 366 28.03 2.53 -22.52
C LYS A 366 28.29 1.22 -21.79
N ASP A 367 28.17 1.23 -20.46
CA ASP A 367 28.34 0.07 -19.59
C ASP A 367 27.03 -0.74 -19.41
N GLY A 368 25.95 -0.36 -20.10
CA GLY A 368 24.64 -1.02 -20.05
C GLY A 368 23.75 -0.58 -18.89
N SER A 369 24.23 0.30 -18.00
CA SER A 369 23.39 0.96 -17.00
C SER A 369 22.47 2.00 -17.63
N ILE A 370 21.49 2.47 -16.86
CA ILE A 370 20.54 3.50 -17.29
C ILE A 370 20.67 4.70 -16.36
N THR A 371 20.68 5.91 -16.92
CA THR A 371 20.49 7.13 -16.14
C THR A 371 19.05 7.60 -16.31
N LEU A 372 18.32 7.68 -15.21
CA LEU A 372 16.99 8.32 -15.14
C LEU A 372 17.19 9.83 -14.98
N HIS A 373 16.49 10.61 -15.79
CA HIS A 373 16.43 12.06 -15.70
C HIS A 373 15.06 12.46 -15.18
N PHE A 374 15.03 13.26 -14.11
CA PHE A 374 13.79 13.67 -13.48
C PHE A 374 13.45 15.12 -13.78
N ILE A 375 12.16 15.49 -13.64
CA ILE A 375 11.68 16.85 -13.90
C ILE A 375 12.36 17.89 -12.98
N SER A 376 12.69 17.53 -11.74
CA SER A 376 13.46 18.41 -10.83
C SER A 376 14.87 18.75 -11.34
N GLY A 377 15.39 18.02 -12.33
CA GLY A 377 16.77 18.09 -12.77
C GLY A 377 17.69 17.10 -12.05
N LYS A 378 17.18 16.36 -11.05
CA LYS A 378 17.88 15.21 -10.46
C LYS A 378 18.15 14.16 -11.55
N THR A 379 19.23 13.42 -11.37
CA THR A 379 19.53 12.24 -12.15
C THR A 379 19.81 11.07 -11.23
N GLN A 380 19.29 9.89 -11.55
CA GLN A 380 19.58 8.66 -10.84
C GLN A 380 20.26 7.68 -11.77
N HIS A 381 21.45 7.21 -11.40
CA HIS A 381 22.11 6.13 -12.10
C HIS A 381 21.60 4.80 -11.56
N ILE A 382 20.97 4.01 -12.41
CA ILE A 382 20.43 2.69 -12.06
C ILE A 382 21.13 1.61 -12.85
N SER A 383 21.41 0.54 -12.15
CA SER A 383 22.20 -0.57 -12.68
C SER A 383 21.30 -1.65 -13.30
N GLU A 384 20.00 -1.60 -12.99
CA GLU A 384 18.94 -2.53 -13.37
C GLU A 384 17.60 -1.79 -13.43
N LEU A 385 16.74 -2.24 -14.37
CA LEU A 385 15.37 -1.75 -14.52
C LEU A 385 14.42 -2.93 -14.29
N TYR A 386 13.32 -2.67 -13.60
CA TYR A 386 12.29 -3.65 -13.29
C TYR A 386 10.98 -3.23 -13.92
N SER A 387 10.17 -4.18 -14.36
CA SER A 387 8.83 -3.91 -14.88
C SER A 387 7.83 -4.95 -14.42
N SER A 388 6.56 -4.58 -14.37
CA SER A 388 5.47 -5.52 -14.19
C SER A 388 4.64 -5.65 -15.47
N ASN A 389 4.18 -6.87 -15.73
CA ASN A 389 3.14 -7.16 -16.71
C ASN A 389 1.74 -7.17 -16.07
N GLY A 390 1.61 -6.79 -14.79
CA GLY A 390 0.35 -6.81 -14.04
C GLY A 390 -0.03 -8.18 -13.48
N GLU A 391 0.92 -9.11 -13.35
CA GLU A 391 0.76 -10.39 -12.66
C GLU A 391 1.61 -10.45 -11.38
N PHE A 392 1.19 -11.25 -10.40
CA PHE A 392 2.00 -11.54 -9.24
C PHE A 392 3.17 -12.47 -9.59
N ASN A 393 4.26 -12.33 -8.85
CA ASN A 393 5.38 -13.25 -8.89
C ASN A 393 4.97 -14.61 -8.30
N LEU A 394 5.14 -15.68 -9.09
CA LEU A 394 4.73 -17.04 -8.73
C LEU A 394 5.86 -18.06 -8.94
N THR A 395 5.87 -19.10 -8.11
CA THR A 395 6.69 -20.30 -8.33
C THR A 395 6.06 -21.21 -9.39
N ASN A 396 6.80 -22.22 -9.84
CA ASN A 396 6.26 -23.28 -10.71
C ASN A 396 5.13 -24.11 -10.07
N LYS A 397 4.98 -24.04 -8.74
CA LYS A 397 3.90 -24.66 -7.96
C LYS A 397 2.74 -23.68 -7.72
N ASN A 398 2.71 -22.53 -8.42
CA ASN A 398 1.74 -21.45 -8.22
C ASN A 398 1.71 -20.87 -6.80
N GLN A 399 2.82 -20.96 -6.06
CA GLN A 399 2.95 -20.29 -4.77
C GLN A 399 3.32 -18.82 -4.98
N ARG A 400 2.77 -17.92 -4.17
CA ARG A 400 3.17 -16.52 -4.15
C ARG A 400 4.63 -16.38 -3.79
N ALA A 401 5.31 -15.49 -4.48
CA ALA A 401 6.66 -15.10 -4.16
C ALA A 401 6.83 -13.59 -4.27
N SER A 402 7.73 -13.03 -3.50
CA SER A 402 8.07 -11.61 -3.57
C SER A 402 9.57 -11.43 -3.58
N MET A 403 10.04 -10.40 -4.28
CA MET A 403 11.47 -10.11 -4.29
C MET A 403 11.90 -9.68 -2.88
N MET A 404 12.93 -10.33 -2.34
CA MET A 404 13.48 -10.04 -1.02
C MET A 404 14.55 -8.95 -1.15
N SER A 405 14.10 -7.71 -1.42
CA SER A 405 14.97 -6.55 -1.65
C SER A 405 15.88 -6.26 -0.44
N GLU A 406 15.40 -6.56 0.77
CA GLU A 406 16.16 -6.42 2.01
C GLU A 406 17.36 -7.37 2.12
N ALA A 407 17.40 -8.46 1.35
CA ALA A 407 18.52 -9.41 1.36
C ALA A 407 19.86 -8.75 1.02
N VAL A 408 19.83 -7.66 0.24
CA VAL A 408 21.03 -6.89 -0.10
C VAL A 408 21.64 -6.20 1.11
N SER A 409 20.87 -5.95 2.17
CA SER A 409 21.35 -5.35 3.42
C SER A 409 21.61 -6.39 4.52
N MET A 410 21.29 -7.67 4.30
CA MET A 410 21.54 -8.74 5.27
C MET A 410 23.02 -9.16 5.31
N GLU A 411 23.45 -9.57 6.50
CA GLU A 411 24.74 -10.23 6.70
C GLU A 411 24.70 -11.68 6.20
N GLU A 412 25.85 -12.20 5.77
CA GLU A 412 25.95 -13.56 5.23
C GLU A 412 25.49 -14.63 6.24
N GLU A 413 25.76 -14.42 7.54
CA GLU A 413 25.32 -15.32 8.60
C GLU A 413 23.78 -15.42 8.65
N ASP A 414 23.09 -14.30 8.50
CA ASP A 414 21.63 -14.26 8.58
C ASP A 414 20.97 -14.78 7.30
N LEU A 415 21.57 -14.53 6.14
CA LEU A 415 21.15 -15.15 4.88
C LEU A 415 21.16 -16.68 4.97
N ASN A 416 22.16 -17.25 5.64
CA ASN A 416 22.31 -18.70 5.81
C ASN A 416 21.44 -19.30 6.92
N LYS A 417 20.72 -18.48 7.70
CA LYS A 417 19.71 -18.93 8.68
C LYS A 417 18.31 -19.01 8.08
N LEU A 418 18.08 -18.45 6.89
CA LEU A 418 16.79 -18.50 6.21
C LEU A 418 16.40 -19.94 5.87
N ASP A 419 15.10 -20.25 5.88
CA ASP A 419 14.62 -21.54 5.38
C ASP A 419 14.69 -21.56 3.85
N PHE A 420 15.62 -22.34 3.30
CA PHE A 420 15.83 -22.46 1.85
C PHE A 420 14.64 -23.08 1.10
N LYS A 421 13.63 -23.61 1.79
CA LYS A 421 12.35 -23.99 1.18
C LYS A 421 11.47 -22.77 0.89
N GLU A 422 11.62 -21.72 1.70
CA GLU A 422 10.87 -20.47 1.61
C GLU A 422 11.66 -19.36 0.92
N ILE A 423 12.90 -19.63 0.49
CA ILE A 423 13.71 -18.72 -0.31
C ILE A 423 13.93 -19.32 -1.68
N GLY A 424 13.87 -18.51 -2.73
CA GLY A 424 14.11 -18.95 -4.10
C GLY A 424 14.78 -17.90 -4.97
N ILE A 425 14.94 -18.25 -6.24
CA ILE A 425 15.48 -17.37 -7.28
C ILE A 425 14.62 -17.44 -8.52
N GLU A 426 14.60 -16.36 -9.29
CA GLU A 426 14.09 -16.38 -10.65
C GLU A 426 15.09 -17.11 -11.56
N GLN A 427 14.59 -18.13 -12.25
CA GLN A 427 15.33 -18.86 -13.28
C GLN A 427 14.38 -19.23 -14.42
N ASN A 428 14.67 -18.71 -15.61
CA ASN A 428 13.93 -19.02 -16.85
C ASN A 428 12.42 -18.66 -16.80
N GLY A 429 12.07 -17.55 -16.17
CA GLY A 429 10.71 -17.05 -16.05
C GLY A 429 9.89 -17.70 -14.93
N SER A 430 10.52 -18.45 -14.03
CA SER A 430 9.86 -19.06 -12.87
C SER A 430 10.72 -18.97 -11.62
N ILE A 431 10.08 -18.88 -10.45
CA ILE A 431 10.78 -18.86 -9.17
C ILE A 431 10.92 -20.28 -8.64
N ILE A 432 12.15 -20.68 -8.32
CA ILE A 432 12.51 -22.02 -7.83
C ILE A 432 13.16 -21.89 -6.45
N SER A 433 12.76 -22.72 -5.49
CA SER A 433 13.33 -22.68 -4.14
C SER A 433 14.81 -23.09 -4.11
N LEU A 434 15.57 -22.50 -3.18
CA LEU A 434 16.97 -22.82 -2.96
C LEU A 434 17.15 -24.29 -2.55
N ALA A 435 16.20 -24.83 -1.79
CA ALA A 435 16.16 -26.25 -1.43
C ALA A 435 15.98 -27.16 -2.65
N ASP A 436 15.05 -26.84 -3.56
CA ASP A 436 14.83 -27.60 -4.80
C ASP A 436 16.07 -27.54 -5.73
N LEU A 437 16.83 -26.44 -5.66
CA LEU A 437 18.11 -26.28 -6.37
C LEU A 437 19.29 -26.98 -5.68
N GLY A 438 19.11 -27.55 -4.49
CA GLY A 438 20.19 -28.17 -3.73
C GLY A 438 21.26 -27.18 -3.27
N VAL A 439 20.87 -25.95 -2.96
CA VAL A 439 21.76 -24.92 -2.40
C VAL A 439 22.10 -25.29 -0.96
N LYS A 440 23.39 -25.22 -0.64
CA LYS A 440 23.96 -25.54 0.67
C LYS A 440 24.17 -24.28 1.50
N PHE A 441 24.66 -23.20 0.90
CA PHE A 441 24.85 -21.91 1.55
C PHE A 441 24.90 -20.78 0.53
N ILE A 442 24.65 -19.57 0.99
CA ILE A 442 24.68 -18.32 0.24
C ILE A 442 25.95 -17.57 0.63
N GLN A 443 26.70 -17.11 -0.35
CA GLN A 443 27.74 -16.09 -0.18
C GLN A 443 27.28 -14.78 -0.78
N LYS A 444 27.67 -13.67 -0.17
CA LYS A 444 27.34 -12.34 -0.68
C LYS A 444 28.59 -11.67 -1.26
N GLU A 445 28.49 -11.20 -2.49
CA GLU A 445 29.56 -10.45 -3.16
C GLU A 445 29.08 -9.05 -3.52
N ILE A 446 29.90 -8.04 -3.22
CA ILE A 446 29.67 -6.65 -3.64
C ILE A 446 30.73 -6.32 -4.68
N PHE A 447 30.30 -6.09 -5.91
CA PHE A 447 31.19 -5.75 -7.00
C PHE A 447 31.66 -4.30 -6.93
N SER A 448 32.77 -4.00 -7.62
CA SER A 448 33.35 -2.65 -7.67
C SER A 448 32.43 -1.58 -8.28
N ASN A 449 31.40 -1.98 -9.02
CA ASN A 449 30.36 -1.10 -9.57
C ASN A 449 29.17 -0.90 -8.59
N GLY A 450 29.27 -1.39 -7.36
CA GLY A 450 28.23 -1.30 -6.34
C GLY A 450 27.09 -2.29 -6.49
N LYS A 451 27.08 -3.15 -7.54
CA LYS A 451 26.12 -4.25 -7.64
C LYS A 451 26.41 -5.30 -6.58
N SER A 452 25.39 -5.75 -5.88
CA SER A 452 25.47 -6.94 -5.03
C SER A 452 25.00 -8.15 -5.82
N ALA A 453 25.61 -9.31 -5.55
CA ALA A 453 25.12 -10.60 -6.00
C ALA A 453 25.24 -11.64 -4.90
N PHE A 454 24.42 -12.68 -5.03
CA PHE A 454 24.42 -13.86 -4.19
C PHE A 454 25.02 -15.01 -4.96
N ILE A 455 26.09 -15.59 -4.43
CA ILE A 455 26.69 -16.82 -4.94
C ILE A 455 26.09 -17.97 -4.15
N LEU A 456 25.25 -18.75 -4.81
CA LEU A 456 24.59 -19.92 -4.26
C LEU A 456 25.49 -21.12 -4.45
N ASN A 457 26.05 -21.63 -3.38
CA ASN A 457 26.93 -22.79 -3.41
C ASN A 457 26.08 -24.05 -3.19
N LYS A 458 26.10 -24.98 -4.17
CA LYS A 458 25.28 -26.20 -4.12
C LYS A 458 26.02 -27.39 -3.51
N TYR A 459 25.28 -28.40 -3.07
CA TYR A 459 25.84 -29.65 -2.53
C TYR A 459 26.69 -30.43 -3.55
N ASP A 460 26.41 -30.31 -4.84
CA ASP A 460 27.18 -30.91 -5.93
C ASP A 460 28.49 -30.16 -6.25
N GLY A 461 28.78 -29.08 -5.52
CA GLY A 461 29.97 -28.24 -5.70
C GLY A 461 29.84 -27.19 -6.83
N SER A 462 28.72 -27.17 -7.56
CA SER A 462 28.44 -26.11 -8.54
C SER A 462 27.96 -24.82 -7.85
N THR A 463 28.09 -23.70 -8.55
CA THR A 463 27.63 -22.39 -8.07
C THR A 463 26.65 -21.76 -9.05
N ILE A 464 25.74 -20.94 -8.52
CA ILE A 464 24.84 -20.08 -9.29
C ILE A 464 25.00 -18.66 -8.76
N THR A 465 25.24 -17.69 -9.64
CA THR A 465 25.26 -16.28 -9.27
C THR A 465 23.93 -15.64 -9.63
N VAL A 466 23.28 -15.01 -8.66
CA VAL A 466 22.00 -14.32 -8.85
C VAL A 466 22.05 -12.94 -8.24
N ASN A 467 21.18 -12.04 -8.71
CA ASN A 467 21.14 -10.67 -8.21
C ASN A 467 20.11 -10.50 -7.09
N ASN A 468 19.03 -11.28 -7.14
CA ASN A 468 17.92 -11.17 -6.20
C ASN A 468 17.56 -12.53 -5.64
N LEU A 469 17.16 -12.53 -4.38
CA LEU A 469 16.46 -13.64 -3.74
C LEU A 469 14.96 -13.31 -3.72
N TYR A 470 14.15 -14.35 -3.63
CA TYR A 470 12.69 -14.24 -3.51
C TYR A 470 12.24 -14.96 -2.26
N LYS A 471 11.32 -14.36 -1.50
CA LYS A 471 10.59 -15.03 -0.44
C LYS A 471 9.40 -15.75 -1.04
N ILE A 472 9.32 -17.06 -0.86
CA ILE A 472 8.22 -17.93 -1.30
C ILE A 472 7.28 -18.12 -0.12
N ARG A 473 6.00 -17.78 -0.29
CA ARG A 473 4.95 -17.99 0.69
C ARG A 473 4.18 -19.25 0.32
N ASN A 474 4.22 -20.26 1.18
CA ASN A 474 3.45 -21.48 0.96
C ASN A 474 1.97 -21.25 1.33
N LEU A 475 1.10 -21.25 0.32
CA LEU A 475 -0.34 -21.02 0.49
C LEU A 475 -1.05 -22.20 1.19
N ASP A 476 -0.48 -23.41 1.15
CA ASP A 476 -1.06 -24.60 1.79
C ASP A 476 -1.03 -24.53 3.33
N ASN A 477 -0.20 -23.62 3.89
CA ASN A 477 -0.04 -23.44 5.33
C ASN A 477 -0.95 -22.35 5.91
N LEU A 478 -1.82 -21.73 5.09
CA LEU A 478 -2.59 -20.57 5.52
C LEU A 478 -3.68 -20.93 6.53
N GLU A 479 -4.38 -22.06 6.42
CA GLU A 479 -5.34 -22.54 7.44
C GLU A 479 -4.64 -23.36 8.54
N LYS A 480 -4.54 -22.81 9.75
CA LYS A 480 -3.96 -23.47 10.94
C LYS A 480 -4.90 -24.50 11.58
N LEU A 481 -6.20 -24.20 11.58
CA LEU A 481 -7.20 -24.98 12.31
C LEU A 481 -8.06 -25.76 11.32
N HIS A 482 -8.14 -27.08 11.52
CA HIS A 482 -9.25 -27.83 10.97
C HIS A 482 -10.49 -27.45 11.78
N PHE A 483 -11.41 -26.71 11.16
CA PHE A 483 -12.73 -26.48 11.73
C PHE A 483 -13.34 -27.80 12.21
N LYS A 484 -14.13 -27.74 13.29
CA LYS A 484 -14.78 -28.95 13.77
C LYS A 484 -15.80 -29.42 12.73
N GLU A 485 -15.99 -30.73 12.60
CA GLU A 485 -17.01 -31.32 11.70
C GLU A 485 -18.44 -30.87 12.03
N GLU A 486 -18.68 -30.44 13.26
CA GLU A 486 -19.94 -29.80 13.69
C GLU A 486 -20.12 -28.39 13.13
N ASP A 487 -19.03 -27.65 12.86
CA ASP A 487 -19.05 -26.27 12.37
C ASP A 487 -19.31 -26.16 10.85
N LYS A 488 -19.43 -27.29 10.15
CA LYS A 488 -19.83 -27.29 8.73
C LYS A 488 -21.14 -26.53 8.56
N LEU A 489 -21.13 -25.55 7.66
CA LEU A 489 -22.27 -24.66 7.47
C LEU A 489 -23.48 -25.42 6.95
N ARG A 490 -24.67 -24.96 7.36
CA ARG A 490 -25.94 -25.53 6.90
C ARG A 490 -26.08 -25.30 5.38
N PRO A 491 -26.42 -26.32 4.56
CA PRO A 491 -26.57 -26.17 3.11
C PRO A 491 -27.58 -25.11 2.67
N LYS A 492 -28.52 -24.73 3.55
CA LYS A 492 -29.56 -23.74 3.29
C LYS A 492 -29.09 -22.28 3.44
N TYR A 493 -27.85 -22.05 3.87
CA TYR A 493 -27.22 -20.73 4.02
C TYR A 493 -26.13 -20.47 2.98
N GLU A 494 -26.15 -21.16 1.84
CA GLU A 494 -25.54 -20.67 0.59
C GLU A 494 -26.40 -19.50 0.01
N TRP A 495 -26.51 -18.44 0.81
CA TRP A 495 -26.88 -17.03 0.51
C TRP A 495 -27.92 -16.73 -0.59
N GLU A 496 -29.20 -16.67 -0.22
CA GLU A 496 -30.13 -15.62 -0.69
C GLU A 496 -30.46 -14.69 0.50
N PHE A 497 -29.79 -13.54 0.59
CA PHE A 497 -30.26 -12.34 1.31
C PHE A 497 -29.71 -11.08 0.64
#